data_AF-A0A6A7ZGY9-F1
#
_entry.id   AF-A0A6A7ZGY9-F1
#
_cell.length_a   1.000
_cell.length_b   1.000
_cell.length_c   1.000
_cell.angle_alpha   90.00
_cell.angle_beta   90.00
_cell.angle_gamma   90.00
#
_symmetry.space_group_name_H-M   'P 1'
#
loop_
_entity.id
_entity.type
_entity.pdbx_description
1 polymer ?
#
loop_
_entity_poly.entity_id
_entity_poly.type
_entity_poly.pdbx_seq_one_letter_code
_entity_poly.pdbx_strand_id
1 'polypeptide(L)'
;PASEVAMPYSLGARPLGIRLLRDGWLYVIEGSSGTLSEYRIEDGLVSAMLWQGREVFDDDREAPIHEPRLIYAKTSTLYVTFSEVPWTAKKCQQVLSSTSERNHFMQAVDLSKAKCDTGGPHLLTPDMTEHWLAEVATERIEAEQENPATTLAEHTSSTQQRLDAELPEHERLPYLWETPARFAQTSMNRLTGCIHPQYRHDTLYLVLEDTLGVMRDLANYQDHVVDWIDDWSNGGAKPGHNER
;
A
#
# COMPACT_ATOMS: atom_id res chain seq x y z
N PRO A 1 -1.02 -3.84 12.27
CA PRO A 1 0.33 -4.15 11.74
C PRO A 1 1.49 -3.60 12.58
N ALA A 2 1.41 -2.40 13.18
CA ALA A 2 2.56 -1.73 13.81
C ALA A 2 3.29 -2.51 14.93
N SER A 3 2.66 -3.52 15.54
CA SER A 3 3.30 -4.42 16.52
C SER A 3 4.30 -5.40 15.89
N GLU A 4 4.14 -5.71 14.60
CA GLU A 4 4.82 -6.81 13.90
C GLU A 4 5.48 -6.36 12.60
N VAL A 5 5.03 -5.23 12.04
CA VAL A 5 5.54 -4.61 10.81
C VAL A 5 5.96 -3.18 11.14
N ALA A 6 7.20 -2.83 10.77
CA ALA A 6 7.69 -1.46 10.93
C ALA A 6 6.88 -0.50 10.06
N MET A 7 6.29 0.52 10.69
CA MET A 7 5.55 1.57 9.98
C MET A 7 6.44 2.83 9.87
N PRO A 8 6.43 3.52 8.72
CA PRO A 8 7.30 4.67 8.49
C PRO A 8 6.89 5.89 9.33
N TYR A 9 5.60 6.00 9.70
CA TYR A 9 5.07 7.10 10.50
C TYR A 9 4.13 6.59 11.60
N SER A 10 4.08 7.35 12.70
CA SER A 10 3.08 7.18 13.76
C SER A 10 2.17 8.40 13.76
N LEU A 11 0.88 8.18 13.56
CA LEU A 11 -0.13 9.23 13.50
C LEU A 11 -0.99 9.20 14.77
N GLY A 12 -1.35 10.38 15.28
CA GLY A 12 -2.19 10.49 16.48
C GLY A 12 -3.70 10.30 16.22
N ALA A 13 -4.16 10.56 14.99
CA ALA A 13 -5.58 10.50 14.64
C ALA A 13 -6.01 9.08 14.23
N ARG A 14 -5.42 8.52 13.17
CA ARG A 14 -5.70 7.17 12.67
C ARG A 14 -4.41 6.43 12.36
N PRO A 15 -4.28 5.14 12.72
CA PRO A 15 -3.07 4.36 12.45
C PRO A 15 -2.89 4.14 10.93
N LEU A 16 -1.65 4.02 10.50
CA LEU A 16 -1.34 3.60 9.13
C LEU A 16 -1.56 2.08 8.96
N GLY A 17 -1.98 1.71 7.75
CA GLY A 17 -2.19 0.32 7.34
C GLY A 17 -1.46 -0.01 6.04
N ILE A 18 -1.54 -1.28 5.63
CA ILE A 18 -1.03 -1.76 4.34
C ILE A 18 -2.23 -1.85 3.39
N ARG A 19 -2.05 -1.30 2.18
CA ARG A 19 -3.08 -1.17 1.15
C ARG A 19 -2.56 -1.64 -0.19
N LEU A 20 -3.46 -1.93 -1.12
CA LEU A 20 -3.08 -2.12 -2.52
C LEU A 20 -2.42 -0.87 -3.09
N LEU A 21 -1.43 -1.09 -3.95
CA LEU A 21 -0.70 -0.01 -4.59
C LEU A 21 -1.61 0.77 -5.54
N ARG A 22 -1.41 2.08 -5.62
CA ARG A 22 -2.19 2.95 -6.52
C ARG A 22 -1.74 2.74 -7.97
N ASP A 23 -2.59 3.15 -8.91
CA ASP A 23 -2.23 3.16 -10.32
C ASP A 23 -1.03 4.09 -10.55
N GLY A 24 -0.07 3.61 -11.32
CA GLY A 24 1.17 4.35 -11.57
C GLY A 24 2.28 3.47 -12.10
N TRP A 25 3.50 3.77 -11.66
CA TRP A 25 4.74 3.16 -12.12
C TRP A 25 5.57 2.65 -10.95
N LEU A 26 6.06 1.43 -11.09
CA LEU A 26 7.03 0.83 -10.17
C LEU A 26 8.38 0.75 -10.85
N TYR A 27 9.40 1.31 -10.20
CA TYR A 27 10.79 1.24 -10.66
C TYR A 27 11.58 0.35 -9.71
N VAL A 28 12.33 -0.59 -10.28
CA VAL A 28 13.17 -1.53 -9.54
C VAL A 28 14.57 -1.55 -10.13
N ILE A 29 15.57 -1.15 -9.34
CA ILE A 29 16.98 -1.36 -9.67
C ILE A 29 17.50 -2.57 -8.91
N GLU A 30 17.96 -3.58 -9.62
CA GLU A 30 18.67 -4.69 -9.00
C GLU A 30 20.12 -4.28 -8.72
N GLY A 31 20.53 -4.30 -7.44
CA GLY A 31 21.83 -3.79 -7.02
C GLY A 31 23.04 -4.56 -7.57
N SER A 32 22.89 -5.85 -7.87
CA SER A 32 23.97 -6.70 -8.40
C SER A 32 24.25 -6.44 -9.88
N SER A 33 23.20 -6.28 -10.69
CA SER A 33 23.30 -6.05 -12.13
C SER A 33 23.35 -4.56 -12.50
N GLY A 34 22.81 -3.68 -11.64
CA GLY A 34 22.59 -2.28 -11.93
C GLY A 34 21.52 -2.04 -13.00
N THR A 35 20.69 -3.05 -13.26
CA THR A 35 19.60 -2.99 -14.23
C THR A 35 18.36 -2.37 -13.58
N LEU A 36 17.83 -1.32 -14.19
CA LEU A 36 16.52 -0.75 -13.88
C LEU A 36 15.45 -1.48 -14.69
N SER A 37 14.38 -1.89 -14.02
CA SER A 37 13.15 -2.39 -14.62
C SER A 37 12.01 -1.43 -14.25
N GLU A 38 11.17 -1.10 -15.22
CA GLU A 38 9.99 -0.26 -15.04
C GLU A 38 8.73 -1.07 -15.32
N TYR A 39 7.75 -0.92 -14.45
CA TYR A 39 6.49 -1.63 -14.52
C TYR A 39 5.31 -0.68 -14.42
N ARG A 40 4.24 -1.00 -15.13
CA ARG A 40 2.92 -0.39 -14.95
C ARG A 40 2.20 -1.07 -13.81
N ILE A 41 1.60 -0.28 -12.93
CA ILE A 41 0.71 -0.73 -11.86
C ILE A 41 -0.70 -0.26 -12.19
N GLU A 42 -1.64 -1.20 -12.22
CA GLU A 42 -3.06 -0.94 -12.44
C GLU A 42 -3.87 -1.82 -11.47
N ASP A 43 -4.80 -1.18 -10.75
CA ASP A 43 -5.66 -1.81 -9.76
C ASP A 43 -4.85 -2.61 -8.70
N GLY A 44 -3.68 -2.09 -8.33
CA GLY A 44 -2.76 -2.73 -7.37
C GLY A 44 -2.01 -3.96 -7.89
N LEU A 45 -2.07 -4.24 -9.21
CA LEU A 45 -1.36 -5.35 -9.85
C LEU A 45 -0.31 -4.83 -10.83
N VAL A 46 0.75 -5.62 -11.03
CA VAL A 46 1.75 -5.37 -12.08
C VAL A 46 1.14 -5.77 -13.41
N SER A 47 0.80 -4.80 -14.27
CA SER A 47 0.07 -5.05 -15.52
C SER A 47 0.97 -5.12 -16.76
N ALA A 48 2.11 -4.42 -16.76
CA ALA A 48 3.08 -4.45 -17.85
C ALA A 48 4.52 -4.24 -17.35
N MET A 49 5.51 -4.83 -18.03
CA MET A 49 6.90 -4.40 -17.95
C MET A 49 7.17 -3.48 -19.14
N LEU A 50 7.52 -2.22 -18.86
CA LEU A 50 7.66 -1.16 -19.86
C LEU A 50 9.12 -0.93 -20.27
N TRP A 51 10.06 -1.18 -19.36
CA TRP A 51 11.49 -0.99 -19.62
C TRP A 51 12.34 -1.97 -18.84
N GLN A 52 13.49 -2.34 -19.39
CA GLN A 52 14.57 -3.01 -18.68
C GLN A 52 15.93 -2.63 -19.29
N GLY A 53 16.83 -2.07 -18.49
CA GLY A 53 18.16 -1.68 -18.97
C GLY A 53 19.00 -0.95 -17.94
N ARG A 54 20.27 -0.67 -18.28
CA ARG A 54 21.21 0.07 -17.42
C ARG A 54 21.29 1.56 -17.73
N GLU A 55 20.60 1.98 -18.79
CA GLU A 55 20.49 3.35 -19.27
C GLU A 55 19.04 3.55 -19.74
N VAL A 56 18.55 4.77 -19.68
CA VAL A 56 17.21 5.16 -20.15
C VAL A 56 17.36 6.41 -21.00
N PHE A 57 16.85 6.37 -22.22
CA PHE A 57 17.06 7.44 -23.21
C PHE A 57 15.79 8.22 -23.54
N ASP A 58 14.64 7.54 -23.61
CA ASP A 58 13.37 8.13 -24.00
C ASP A 58 12.49 8.33 -22.78
N ASP A 59 11.75 9.45 -22.70
CA ASP A 59 10.79 9.72 -21.62
C ASP A 59 9.51 8.87 -21.76
N ASP A 60 9.07 8.63 -22.99
CA ASP A 60 7.83 7.92 -23.31
C ASP A 60 8.09 6.42 -23.49
N ARG A 61 7.57 5.61 -22.56
CA ARG A 61 7.77 4.15 -22.51
C ARG A 61 6.44 3.47 -22.16
N GLU A 62 5.56 3.33 -23.14
CA GLU A 62 4.19 2.80 -22.93
C GLU A 62 4.00 1.34 -23.38
N ALA A 63 4.80 0.89 -24.34
CA ALA A 63 4.64 -0.45 -24.91
C ALA A 63 5.23 -1.52 -23.97
N PRO A 64 4.46 -2.57 -23.62
CA PRO A 64 5.01 -3.69 -22.87
C PRO A 64 6.12 -4.40 -23.66
N ILE A 65 7.28 -4.60 -23.03
CA ILE A 65 8.42 -5.28 -23.66
C ILE A 65 8.48 -6.77 -23.31
N HIS A 66 7.97 -7.14 -22.13
CA HIS A 66 7.96 -8.50 -21.60
C HIS A 66 6.75 -8.72 -20.69
N GLU A 67 6.55 -9.97 -20.28
CA GLU A 67 5.56 -10.30 -19.26
C GLU A 67 5.86 -9.59 -17.93
N PRO A 68 4.84 -9.08 -17.22
CA PRO A 68 4.98 -8.28 -16.01
C PRO A 68 5.34 -9.13 -14.79
N ARG A 69 6.59 -9.59 -14.72
CA ARG A 69 7.06 -10.48 -13.65
C ARG A 69 8.14 -9.83 -12.79
N LEU A 70 7.95 -9.86 -11.48
CA LEU A 70 8.94 -9.45 -10.48
C LEU A 70 9.71 -10.68 -9.98
N ILE A 71 10.73 -11.11 -10.72
CA ILE A 71 11.55 -12.28 -10.36
C ILE A 71 13.01 -11.82 -10.22
N TYR A 72 13.56 -11.97 -9.01
CA TYR A 72 14.91 -11.52 -8.67
C TYR A 72 15.66 -12.58 -7.86
N ALA A 73 16.99 -12.57 -7.94
CA ALA A 73 17.80 -13.47 -7.15
C ALA A 73 17.69 -13.15 -5.66
N LYS A 74 17.50 -14.16 -4.80
CA LYS A 74 17.41 -13.98 -3.34
C LYS A 74 18.62 -13.28 -2.72
N THR A 75 19.79 -13.36 -3.36
CA THR A 75 21.02 -12.70 -2.90
C THR A 75 21.10 -11.23 -3.29
N SER A 76 20.16 -10.71 -4.10
CA SER A 76 20.17 -9.33 -4.57
C SER A 76 19.54 -8.39 -3.54
N THR A 77 20.05 -7.16 -3.49
CA THR A 77 19.34 -6.03 -2.88
C THR A 77 18.64 -5.26 -3.99
N LEU A 78 17.33 -5.06 -3.85
CA LEU A 78 16.54 -4.23 -4.75
C LEU A 78 16.48 -2.81 -4.23
N TYR A 79 16.49 -1.84 -5.14
CA TYR A 79 16.12 -0.46 -4.84
C TYR A 79 14.81 -0.21 -5.57
N VAL A 80 13.74 0.02 -4.81
CA VAL A 80 12.38 0.11 -5.33
C VAL A 80 11.77 1.45 -5.02
N THR A 81 10.92 1.95 -5.92
CA THR A 81 10.14 3.15 -5.67
C THR A 81 8.90 3.16 -6.54
N PHE A 82 7.85 3.78 -6.02
CA PHE A 82 6.59 3.96 -6.71
C PHE A 82 6.43 5.44 -7.10
N SER A 83 5.80 5.67 -8.24
CA SER A 83 5.40 7.01 -8.67
C SER A 83 4.07 6.98 -9.40
N GLU A 84 3.18 7.91 -9.08
CA GLU A 84 1.90 8.08 -9.80
C GLU A 84 2.07 8.75 -11.17
N VAL A 85 3.28 9.17 -11.51
CA VAL A 85 3.64 9.77 -12.80
C VAL A 85 4.88 9.08 -13.35
N PRO A 86 5.02 8.96 -14.68
CA PRO A 86 6.19 8.31 -15.24
C PRO A 86 7.42 9.15 -14.95
N TRP A 87 8.51 8.49 -14.57
CA TRP A 87 9.80 9.13 -14.47
C TRP A 87 10.34 9.48 -15.86
N THR A 88 10.94 10.66 -15.95
CA THR A 88 11.74 11.04 -17.11
C THR A 88 12.99 10.18 -17.19
N ALA A 89 13.52 9.98 -18.40
CA ALA A 89 14.80 9.35 -18.68
C ALA A 89 15.92 9.99 -17.83
N LYS A 90 15.89 11.32 -17.66
CA LYS A 90 16.84 12.04 -16.80
C LYS A 90 16.75 11.60 -15.34
N LYS A 91 15.53 11.41 -14.79
CA LYS A 91 15.34 10.95 -13.41
C LYS A 91 15.82 9.50 -13.24
N CYS A 92 15.51 8.64 -14.21
CA CYS A 92 16.03 7.26 -14.23
C CYS A 92 17.57 7.25 -14.27
N GLN A 93 18.18 8.06 -15.14
CA GLN A 93 19.64 8.14 -15.25
C GLN A 93 20.29 8.69 -13.96
N GLN A 94 19.64 9.63 -13.27
CA GLN A 94 20.12 10.18 -12.00
C GLN A 94 20.29 9.10 -10.93
N VAL A 95 19.29 8.23 -10.74
CA VAL A 95 19.37 7.15 -9.73
C VAL A 95 20.24 5.96 -10.18
N LEU A 96 20.37 5.73 -11.49
CA LEU A 96 21.29 4.74 -12.04
C LEU A 96 22.75 5.17 -11.84
N SER A 97 23.04 6.45 -12.06
CA SER A 97 24.42 6.98 -12.03
C SER A 97 24.95 7.27 -10.63
N SER A 98 24.08 7.57 -9.66
CA SER A 98 24.48 7.97 -8.32
C SER A 98 23.85 7.10 -7.24
N THR A 99 24.69 6.41 -6.47
CA THR A 99 24.25 5.61 -5.31
C THR A 99 23.61 6.49 -4.23
N SER A 100 24.09 7.72 -4.03
CA SER A 100 23.49 8.64 -3.05
C SER A 100 22.08 9.02 -3.45
N GLU A 101 21.87 9.33 -4.73
CA GLU A 101 20.55 9.64 -5.29
C GLU A 101 19.63 8.43 -5.21
N ARG A 102 20.13 7.25 -5.58
CA ARG A 102 19.39 5.99 -5.45
C ARG A 102 18.91 5.75 -4.03
N ASN A 103 19.78 5.86 -3.04
CA ASN A 103 19.44 5.65 -1.63
C ASN A 103 18.49 6.73 -1.09
N HIS A 104 18.48 7.92 -1.70
CA HIS A 104 17.60 9.01 -1.29
C HIS A 104 16.17 8.84 -1.87
N PHE A 105 16.06 8.39 -3.11
CA PHE A 105 14.77 8.31 -3.83
C PHE A 105 14.14 6.91 -3.85
N MET A 106 14.90 5.88 -3.49
CA MET A 106 14.45 4.49 -3.58
C MET A 106 14.66 3.77 -2.25
N GLN A 107 13.64 3.01 -1.87
CA GLN A 107 13.63 2.12 -0.73
C GLN A 107 14.52 0.91 -1.03
N ALA A 108 15.48 0.62 -0.16
CA ALA A 108 16.35 -0.54 -0.29
C ALA A 108 15.71 -1.77 0.36
N VAL A 109 15.62 -2.87 -0.39
CA VAL A 109 15.01 -4.13 0.04
C VAL A 109 16.02 -5.25 -0.17
N ASP A 110 16.57 -5.73 0.94
CA ASP A 110 17.55 -6.82 0.94
C ASP A 110 16.85 -8.17 0.99
N LEU A 111 16.76 -8.84 -0.17
CA LEU A 111 16.07 -10.12 -0.31
C LEU A 111 16.74 -11.24 0.49
N SER A 112 18.03 -11.10 0.81
CA SER A 112 18.79 -12.14 1.52
C SER A 112 18.35 -12.29 2.98
N LYS A 113 17.75 -11.23 3.54
CA LYS A 113 17.23 -11.19 4.91
C LYS A 113 15.83 -11.78 5.03
N ALA A 114 15.15 -12.01 3.90
CA ALA A 114 13.80 -12.55 3.91
C ALA A 114 13.79 -14.07 4.08
N LYS A 115 12.80 -14.53 4.85
CA LYS A 115 12.47 -15.95 5.00
C LYS A 115 11.03 -16.18 4.51
N CYS A 116 10.78 -17.38 3.98
CA CYS A 116 9.48 -17.69 3.39
C CYS A 116 8.37 -17.84 4.44
N ASP A 117 8.73 -18.06 5.71
CA ASP A 117 7.82 -18.27 6.84
C ASP A 117 7.55 -16.99 7.65
N THR A 118 8.57 -16.15 7.85
CA THR A 118 8.45 -14.92 8.67
C THR A 118 8.53 -13.62 7.85
N GLY A 119 8.69 -13.72 6.54
CA GLY A 119 8.92 -12.57 5.67
C GLY A 119 10.27 -11.91 5.91
N GLY A 120 10.35 -10.60 5.70
CA GLY A 120 11.52 -9.78 5.95
C GLY A 120 11.17 -8.29 5.98
N PRO A 121 12.16 -7.40 6.19
CA PRO A 121 11.93 -5.97 6.07
C PRO A 121 11.32 -5.64 4.71
N HIS A 122 10.13 -5.02 4.73
CA HIS A 122 9.34 -4.67 3.53
C HIS A 122 8.84 -5.85 2.68
N LEU A 123 8.88 -7.08 3.22
CA LEU A 123 8.48 -8.29 2.52
C LEU A 123 7.55 -9.13 3.40
N LEU A 124 6.32 -9.32 2.96
CA LEU A 124 5.31 -10.10 3.67
C LEU A 124 5.19 -11.50 3.06
N THR A 125 4.94 -12.49 3.91
CA THR A 125 4.48 -13.80 3.45
C THR A 125 3.02 -13.74 3.00
N PRO A 126 2.50 -14.75 2.28
CA PRO A 126 1.08 -14.83 1.95
C PRO A 126 0.16 -14.68 3.18
N ASP A 127 0.43 -15.40 4.27
CA ASP A 127 -0.39 -15.34 5.50
C ASP A 127 -0.35 -13.94 6.13
N MET A 128 0.82 -13.30 6.16
CA MET A 128 1.01 -11.93 6.61
C MET A 128 0.20 -10.94 5.76
N THR A 129 0.23 -11.10 4.42
CA THR A 129 -0.52 -10.26 3.49
C THR A 129 -2.02 -10.43 3.67
N GLU A 130 -2.52 -11.66 3.74
CA GLU A 130 -3.94 -11.94 4.04
C GLU A 130 -4.36 -11.32 5.38
N HIS A 131 -3.43 -11.21 6.33
CA HIS A 131 -3.70 -10.61 7.62
C HIS A 131 -3.67 -9.09 7.68
N TRP A 132 -2.79 -8.41 6.94
CA TRP A 132 -2.59 -6.97 7.07
C TRP A 132 -3.05 -6.13 5.87
N LEU A 133 -3.20 -6.73 4.69
CA LEU A 133 -3.69 -6.01 3.52
C LEU A 133 -5.17 -5.67 3.71
N ALA A 134 -5.50 -4.38 3.82
CA ALA A 134 -6.86 -3.98 4.21
C ALA A 134 -7.94 -4.52 3.27
N GLU A 135 -7.68 -4.57 1.97
CA GLU A 135 -8.63 -5.04 0.97
C GLU A 135 -8.98 -6.53 1.14
N VAL A 136 -8.06 -7.34 1.68
CA VAL A 136 -8.23 -8.78 1.90
C VAL A 136 -8.69 -9.09 3.33
N ALA A 137 -8.13 -8.39 4.31
CA ALA A 137 -8.37 -8.64 5.73
C ALA A 137 -9.85 -8.42 6.14
N THR A 138 -10.60 -7.58 5.41
CA THR A 138 -12.03 -7.33 5.67
C THR A 138 -12.85 -8.63 5.65
N GLU A 139 -12.66 -9.51 4.66
CA GLU A 139 -13.39 -10.79 4.56
C GLU A 139 -13.18 -11.65 5.81
N ARG A 140 -11.94 -11.71 6.31
CA ARG A 140 -11.62 -12.47 7.51
C ARG A 140 -12.23 -11.83 8.75
N ILE A 141 -12.11 -10.52 8.91
CA ILE A 141 -12.63 -9.80 10.08
C ILE A 141 -14.15 -9.98 10.16
N GLU A 142 -14.86 -9.88 9.04
CA GLU A 142 -16.30 -10.13 8.95
C GLU A 142 -16.63 -11.58 9.35
N ALA A 143 -15.91 -12.57 8.81
CA ALA A 143 -16.12 -13.97 9.15
C ALA A 143 -15.84 -14.30 10.64
N GLU A 144 -14.82 -13.67 11.24
CA GLU A 144 -14.50 -13.79 12.67
C GLU A 144 -15.59 -13.16 13.56
N GLN A 145 -16.22 -12.08 13.09
CA GLN A 145 -17.35 -11.44 13.79
C GLN A 145 -18.63 -12.29 13.73
N GLU A 146 -18.85 -13.02 12.63
CA GLU A 146 -20.01 -13.90 12.46
C GLU A 146 -19.92 -15.21 13.25
N ASN A 147 -18.71 -15.71 13.55
CA ASN A 147 -18.49 -16.95 14.32
C ASN A 147 -17.55 -16.70 15.54
N PRO A 148 -18.05 -16.08 16.63
CA PRO A 148 -17.23 -15.75 17.79
C PRO A 148 -16.96 -16.99 18.64
N ALA A 149 -15.97 -17.80 18.27
CA ALA A 149 -15.54 -18.94 19.05
C ALA A 149 -14.43 -18.58 20.07
N THR A 150 -14.52 -17.46 20.80
CA THR A 150 -13.77 -17.28 22.07
C THR A 150 -14.27 -16.07 22.89
N THR A 151 -14.42 -16.29 24.21
CA THR A 151 -15.03 -15.38 25.22
C THR A 151 -14.34 -14.02 25.45
N LEU A 152 -13.22 -13.73 24.79
CA LEU A 152 -12.57 -12.41 24.82
C LEU A 152 -12.96 -11.54 23.62
N ALA A 153 -13.32 -12.17 22.48
CA ALA A 153 -13.76 -11.48 21.27
C ALA A 153 -15.16 -10.87 21.41
N GLU A 154 -16.04 -11.48 22.21
CA GLU A 154 -17.40 -10.97 22.49
C GLU A 154 -17.40 -9.60 23.19
N HIS A 155 -16.39 -9.32 24.04
CA HIS A 155 -16.27 -8.04 24.72
C HIS A 155 -15.69 -6.94 23.82
N THR A 156 -14.72 -7.25 22.96
CA THR A 156 -14.20 -6.30 21.97
C THR A 156 -15.20 -6.04 20.85
N SER A 157 -15.86 -7.07 20.30
CA SER A 157 -16.86 -6.93 19.22
C SER A 157 -18.09 -6.16 19.69
N SER A 158 -18.60 -6.41 20.89
CA SER A 158 -19.72 -5.65 21.45
C SER A 158 -19.35 -4.20 21.82
N THR A 159 -18.08 -3.93 22.14
CA THR A 159 -17.61 -2.55 22.42
C THR A 159 -17.38 -1.80 21.12
N GLN A 160 -16.86 -2.46 20.09
CA GLN A 160 -16.63 -1.89 18.77
C GLN A 160 -17.93 -1.66 18.01
N GLN A 161 -18.89 -2.59 18.02
CA GLN A 161 -20.24 -2.36 17.50
C GLN A 161 -20.99 -1.23 18.23
N ARG A 162 -20.76 -1.04 19.54
CA ARG A 162 -21.34 0.08 20.29
C ARG A 162 -20.67 1.42 19.94
N LEU A 163 -19.35 1.44 19.79
CA LEU A 163 -18.60 2.61 19.34
C LEU A 163 -18.96 2.97 17.90
N ASP A 164 -19.10 1.99 17.01
CA ASP A 164 -19.54 2.20 15.63
C ASP A 164 -20.97 2.74 15.60
N ALA A 165 -21.86 2.29 16.50
CA ALA A 165 -23.22 2.82 16.65
C ALA A 165 -23.24 4.30 17.07
N GLU A 166 -22.29 4.74 17.90
CA GLU A 166 -22.16 6.11 18.40
C GLU A 166 -21.39 7.04 17.44
N LEU A 167 -20.62 6.50 16.49
CA LEU A 167 -19.91 7.29 15.48
C LEU A 167 -20.88 7.87 14.44
N PRO A 168 -20.73 9.14 14.05
CA PRO A 168 -21.46 9.73 12.93
C PRO A 168 -21.35 8.87 11.67
N GLU A 169 -22.42 8.80 10.86
CA GLU A 169 -22.46 7.96 9.65
C GLU A 169 -21.23 8.16 8.74
N HIS A 170 -20.75 9.40 8.63
CA HIS A 170 -19.58 9.72 7.83
C HIS A 170 -18.28 9.11 8.36
N GLU A 171 -18.12 8.89 9.67
CA GLU A 171 -16.91 8.30 10.26
C GLU A 171 -16.88 6.76 10.19
N ARG A 172 -17.99 6.13 9.79
CA ARG A 172 -18.13 4.66 9.68
C ARG A 172 -17.61 4.11 8.36
N LEU A 173 -17.43 4.97 7.35
CA LEU A 173 -16.94 4.56 6.05
C LEU A 173 -15.42 4.36 6.08
N PRO A 174 -14.91 3.19 5.65
CA PRO A 174 -13.48 2.97 5.57
C PRO A 174 -12.87 3.89 4.51
N TYR A 175 -11.81 4.59 4.89
CA TYR A 175 -11.01 5.43 3.98
C TYR A 175 -11.82 6.49 3.23
N LEU A 176 -12.82 7.11 3.87
CA LEU A 176 -13.70 8.13 3.29
C LEU A 176 -12.96 9.30 2.61
N TRP A 177 -11.71 9.56 3.01
CA TRP A 177 -10.86 10.64 2.49
C TRP A 177 -10.20 10.30 1.14
N GLU A 178 -10.37 9.10 0.63
CA GLU A 178 -9.84 8.74 -0.69
C GLU A 178 -10.71 9.33 -1.80
N THR A 179 -10.12 10.22 -2.60
CA THR A 179 -10.74 10.74 -3.83
C THR A 179 -9.81 10.49 -5.02
N PRO A 180 -10.20 9.66 -6.01
CA PRO A 180 -11.37 8.77 -6.00
C PRO A 180 -11.23 7.69 -4.92
N ALA A 181 -12.35 7.06 -4.52
CA ALA A 181 -12.34 5.92 -3.61
C ALA A 181 -11.53 4.78 -4.23
N ARG A 182 -10.51 4.28 -3.52
CA ARG A 182 -9.63 3.20 -4.01
C ARG A 182 -9.80 1.92 -3.22
N PHE A 183 -10.30 2.02 -1.98
CA PHE A 183 -10.65 0.86 -1.20
C PHE A 183 -11.76 0.04 -1.89
N ALA A 184 -11.42 -1.20 -2.21
CA ALA A 184 -12.35 -2.21 -2.67
C ALA A 184 -11.95 -3.55 -2.05
N GLN A 185 -12.90 -4.20 -1.37
CA GLN A 185 -12.69 -5.54 -0.83
C GLN A 185 -12.32 -6.51 -1.96
N THR A 186 -11.35 -7.37 -1.70
CA THR A 186 -10.82 -8.30 -2.69
C THR A 186 -10.36 -9.60 -2.04
N SER A 187 -10.28 -10.65 -2.85
CA SER A 187 -9.78 -11.94 -2.38
C SER A 187 -8.28 -12.08 -2.61
N MET A 188 -7.61 -12.83 -1.74
CA MET A 188 -6.20 -13.19 -1.89
C MET A 188 -5.90 -13.95 -3.21
N ASN A 189 -6.93 -14.60 -3.78
CA ASN A 189 -6.84 -15.29 -5.07
C ASN A 189 -6.50 -14.35 -6.23
N ARG A 190 -6.90 -13.07 -6.14
CA ARG A 190 -6.58 -12.06 -7.15
C ARG A 190 -5.07 -11.84 -7.25
N LEU A 191 -4.41 -11.74 -6.10
CA LEU A 191 -2.96 -11.55 -6.01
C LEU A 191 -2.20 -12.83 -6.40
N THR A 192 -2.65 -13.99 -5.92
CA THR A 192 -1.97 -15.27 -6.19
C THR A 192 -2.15 -15.73 -7.64
N GLY A 193 -3.20 -15.28 -8.33
CA GLY A 193 -3.44 -15.54 -9.75
C GLY A 193 -2.40 -14.93 -10.69
N CYS A 194 -1.74 -13.83 -10.27
CA CYS A 194 -0.70 -13.17 -11.05
C CYS A 194 0.69 -13.81 -10.89
N ILE A 195 0.86 -14.72 -9.93
CA ILE A 195 2.15 -15.35 -9.67
C ILE A 195 2.42 -16.42 -10.72
N HIS A 196 3.62 -16.38 -11.29
CA HIS A 196 4.05 -17.40 -12.23
C HIS A 196 4.04 -18.81 -11.58
N PRO A 197 3.47 -19.86 -12.24
CA PRO A 197 3.26 -21.16 -11.61
C PRO A 197 4.50 -21.81 -11.00
N GLN A 198 5.68 -21.57 -11.57
CA GLN A 198 6.95 -22.14 -11.05
C GLN A 198 7.37 -21.56 -9.70
N TYR A 199 6.86 -20.39 -9.31
CA TYR A 199 7.26 -19.67 -8.09
C TYR A 199 6.13 -19.55 -7.07
N ARG A 200 5.01 -20.26 -7.27
CA ARG A 200 3.81 -20.16 -6.40
C ARG A 200 4.09 -20.40 -4.92
N HIS A 201 5.12 -21.19 -4.60
CA HIS A 201 5.53 -21.49 -3.22
C HIS A 201 6.74 -20.68 -2.73
N ASP A 202 7.37 -19.91 -3.62
CA ASP A 202 8.56 -19.09 -3.36
C ASP A 202 8.25 -17.61 -3.65
N THR A 203 7.15 -17.11 -3.07
CA THR A 203 6.69 -15.73 -3.28
C THR A 203 6.60 -14.98 -1.96
N LEU A 204 7.00 -13.71 -2.02
CA LEU A 204 6.78 -12.70 -0.98
C LEU A 204 6.12 -11.49 -1.62
N TYR A 205 5.38 -10.74 -0.81
CA TYR A 205 4.71 -9.51 -1.22
C TYR A 205 5.55 -8.30 -0.80
N LEU A 206 5.88 -7.46 -1.77
CA LEU A 206 6.66 -6.24 -1.54
C LEU A 206 5.78 -5.13 -0.97
N VAL A 207 6.20 -4.55 0.15
CA VAL A 207 5.57 -3.39 0.77
C VAL A 207 6.38 -2.15 0.42
N LEU A 208 5.73 -1.17 -0.19
CA LEU A 208 6.35 0.10 -0.57
C LEU A 208 5.96 1.21 0.41
N GLU A 209 6.91 2.07 0.73
CA GLU A 209 6.65 3.30 1.46
C GLU A 209 6.07 4.37 0.52
N ASP A 210 4.77 4.66 0.65
CA ASP A 210 4.08 5.70 -0.12
C ASP A 210 3.93 6.99 0.69
N THR A 211 5.03 7.69 0.95
CA THR A 211 5.02 8.96 1.71
C THR A 211 4.12 10.00 1.06
N LEU A 212 4.14 10.09 -0.27
CA LEU A 212 3.32 11.06 -1.01
C LEU A 212 1.83 10.74 -0.89
N GLY A 213 1.46 9.47 -1.02
CA GLY A 213 0.09 9.02 -0.79
C GLY A 213 -0.39 9.26 0.63
N VAL A 214 0.46 9.00 1.65
CA VAL A 214 0.12 9.32 3.05
C VAL A 214 -0.14 10.82 3.23
N MET A 215 0.71 11.69 2.67
CA MET A 215 0.50 13.14 2.77
C MET A 215 -0.78 13.58 2.06
N ARG A 216 -1.09 13.01 0.89
CA ARG A 216 -2.33 13.31 0.17
C ARG A 216 -3.56 12.86 0.96
N ASP A 217 -3.53 11.66 1.50
CA ASP A 217 -4.63 11.11 2.29
C ASP A 217 -4.88 11.95 3.55
N LEU A 218 -3.81 12.41 4.20
CA LEU A 218 -3.89 13.34 5.33
C LEU A 218 -4.50 14.69 4.92
N ALA A 219 -4.10 15.25 3.77
CA ALA A 219 -4.66 16.50 3.27
C ALA A 219 -6.16 16.37 2.97
N ASN A 220 -6.56 15.32 2.24
CA ASN A 220 -7.96 15.06 1.95
C ASN A 220 -8.78 14.85 3.24
N TYR A 221 -8.21 14.16 4.23
CA TYR A 221 -8.88 13.98 5.51
C TYR A 221 -9.08 15.31 6.25
N GLN A 222 -8.10 16.22 6.18
CA GLN A 222 -8.23 17.56 6.77
C GLN A 222 -9.36 18.36 6.11
N ASP A 223 -9.50 18.29 4.79
CA ASP A 223 -10.59 18.96 4.07
C ASP A 223 -11.96 18.45 4.57
N HIS A 224 -12.14 17.14 4.71
CA HIS A 224 -13.37 16.57 5.27
C HIS A 224 -13.65 17.02 6.70
N VAL A 225 -12.62 17.10 7.55
CA VAL A 225 -12.78 17.58 8.93
C VAL A 225 -13.22 19.05 8.96
N VAL A 226 -12.71 19.88 8.05
CA VAL A 226 -13.14 21.28 7.93
C VAL A 226 -14.61 21.36 7.52
N ASP A 227 -15.02 20.59 6.52
CA ASP A 227 -16.43 20.52 6.09
C ASP A 227 -17.34 20.11 7.26
N TRP A 228 -16.94 19.11 8.06
CA TRP A 228 -17.71 18.68 9.23
C TRP A 228 -17.78 19.74 10.33
N ILE A 229 -16.70 20.50 10.56
CA ILE A 229 -16.70 21.61 11.53
C ILE A 229 -17.65 22.71 11.06
N ASP A 230 -17.65 23.01 9.77
CA ASP A 230 -18.54 24.01 9.17
C ASP A 230 -20.01 23.55 9.25
N ASP A 231 -20.31 22.31 8.87
CA ASP A 231 -21.63 21.70 8.99
C ASP A 231 -22.12 21.70 10.44
N TRP A 232 -21.24 21.35 11.38
CA TRP A 232 -21.52 21.44 12.80
C TRP A 232 -21.84 22.90 13.15
N SER A 233 -20.95 23.86 12.88
CA SER A 233 -21.16 25.26 13.26
C SER A 233 -22.49 25.85 12.75
N ASN A 234 -23.00 25.35 11.63
CA ASN A 234 -24.21 25.83 10.97
C ASN A 234 -25.47 24.96 11.18
N GLY A 235 -25.33 23.75 11.74
CA GLY A 235 -26.39 22.73 11.82
C GLY A 235 -27.39 22.88 12.97
N GLY A 236 -27.15 23.78 13.94
CA GLY A 236 -28.09 24.06 15.03
C GLY A 236 -29.34 24.83 14.57
N ALA A 237 -30.38 24.86 15.40
CA ALA A 237 -31.59 25.69 15.14
C ALA A 237 -31.28 27.19 14.91
N LYS A 238 -30.08 27.62 15.29
CA LYS A 238 -29.40 28.87 14.92
C LYS A 238 -27.90 28.57 14.69
N PRO A 239 -27.19 29.37 13.87
CA PRO A 239 -25.73 29.29 13.75
C PRO A 239 -25.06 29.36 15.13
N GLY A 240 -24.18 28.40 15.44
CA GLY A 240 -23.41 28.32 16.70
C GLY A 240 -24.13 27.69 17.90
N HIS A 241 -25.30 27.06 17.71
CA HIS A 241 -26.09 26.46 18.79
C HIS A 241 -26.04 24.92 18.79
N ASN A 242 -24.85 24.35 18.97
CA ASN A 242 -24.67 22.91 19.07
C ASN A 242 -24.27 22.51 20.49
N GLU A 243 -25.11 21.72 21.15
CA GLU A 243 -24.83 21.16 22.48
C GLU A 243 -24.10 19.81 22.36
N ARG A 244 -23.23 19.52 23.35
CA ARG A 244 -22.39 18.32 23.45
C ARG A 244 -23.16 17.07 23.82
#